data_AF-A0A7C6A1U8-F1
#
_entry.id   AF-A0A7C6A1U8-F1
#
_cell.length_a   1.000
_cell.length_b   1.000
_cell.length_c   1.000
_cell.angle_alpha   90.00
_cell.angle_beta   90.00
_cell.angle_gamma   90.00
#
_symmetry.space_group_name_H-M   'P 1'
#
loop_
_entity.id
_entity.type
_entity.pdbx_description
1 polymer ?
#
loop_
_entity_poly.entity_id
_entity_poly.type
_entity_poly.pdbx_seq_one_letter_code
_entity_poly.pdbx_strand_id
1 'polypeptide(L)'
;MSDFLAGYGVEEQRRERLVKGIALAVVVLVVAAGSLYLALRTYPARRQVNQFLEYLRQHNYDQAYRLWGCTEKSPCRDYTFDKFMEDWGPRSPHANAEAARIRSMNPRACGPGVLYTLGSMAAHLLGERGCDCGGGVIHTVTFPGGEEVALWYERKDKTLGFAPWPACLPELKAWQ
;
A
#
# COMPACT_ATOMS: atom_id res chain seq x y z
N MET A 1 38.02 12.52 52.67
CA MET A 1 38.38 11.96 51.34
C MET A 1 37.35 10.93 50.82
N SER A 2 36.32 10.57 51.59
CA SER A 2 35.26 9.62 51.19
C SER A 2 34.17 10.20 50.28
N ASP A 3 34.01 11.53 50.26
CA ASP A 3 32.93 12.21 49.55
C ASP A 3 33.10 12.20 48.01
N PHE A 4 34.36 12.15 47.55
CA PHE A 4 34.68 12.09 46.12
C PHE A 4 34.29 10.74 45.49
N LEU A 5 34.33 9.65 46.25
CA LEU A 5 33.96 8.30 45.77
C LEU A 5 32.44 8.06 45.77
N ALA A 6 31.68 8.78 46.59
CA ALA A 6 30.23 8.66 46.65
C ALA A 6 29.52 9.27 45.42
N GLY A 7 30.09 10.33 44.83
CA GLY A 7 29.53 10.98 43.64
C GLY A 7 29.88 10.29 42.31
N TYR A 8 31.03 9.62 42.24
CA TYR A 8 31.61 9.12 40.98
C TYR A 8 30.80 8.04 40.26
N GLY A 9 29.96 7.27 40.97
CA GLY A 9 29.06 6.28 40.34
C GLY A 9 27.63 6.78 40.08
N VAL A 10 27.16 7.77 40.84
CA VAL A 10 25.76 8.23 40.80
C VAL A 10 25.49 9.13 39.61
N GLU A 11 26.45 9.99 39.24
CA GLU A 11 26.36 10.80 38.02
C GLU A 11 26.40 9.94 36.76
N GLU A 12 27.29 8.94 36.72
CA GLU A 12 27.45 8.07 35.56
C GLU A 12 26.20 7.22 35.31
N GLN A 13 25.57 6.68 36.36
CA GLN A 13 24.27 5.99 36.25
C GLN A 13 23.13 6.91 35.79
N ARG A 14 23.09 8.17 36.23
CA ARG A 14 22.08 9.14 35.77
C ARG A 14 22.27 9.50 34.30
N ARG A 15 23.51 9.74 33.87
CA ARG A 15 23.86 10.01 32.47
C ARG A 15 23.56 8.80 31.60
N GLU A 16 23.88 7.59 32.05
CA GLU A 16 23.57 6.36 31.34
C GLU A 16 22.06 6.18 31.14
N ARG A 17 21.24 6.40 32.17
CA ARG A 17 19.77 6.33 32.05
C ARG A 17 19.22 7.41 31.14
N LEU A 18 19.75 8.63 31.20
CA LEU A 18 19.37 9.72 30.31
C LEU A 18 19.75 9.41 28.86
N VAL A 19 20.97 8.96 28.59
CA VAL A 19 21.43 8.60 27.24
C VAL A 19 20.62 7.42 26.69
N LYS A 20 20.37 6.39 27.50
CA LYS A 20 19.50 5.26 27.10
C LYS A 20 18.07 5.72 26.81
N GLY A 21 17.53 6.61 27.64
CA GLY A 21 16.19 7.18 27.46
C GLY A 21 16.09 8.02 26.19
N ILE A 22 17.06 8.90 25.94
CA ILE A 22 17.15 9.72 24.72
C ILE A 22 17.33 8.83 23.50
N ALA A 23 18.23 7.84 23.55
CA ALA A 23 18.45 6.90 22.45
C ALA A 23 17.17 6.14 22.10
N LEU A 24 16.44 5.63 23.11
CA LEU A 24 15.16 4.98 22.91
C LEU A 24 14.12 5.93 22.30
N ALA A 25 14.02 7.16 22.81
CA ALA A 25 13.09 8.16 22.29
C ALA A 25 13.38 8.52 20.83
N VAL A 26 14.65 8.65 20.46
CA VAL A 26 15.07 8.89 19.07
C VAL A 26 14.70 7.72 18.18
N VAL A 27 14.96 6.48 18.60
CA VAL A 27 14.57 5.29 17.83
C VAL A 27 13.06 5.24 17.62
N VAL A 28 12.26 5.49 18.66
CA VAL A 28 10.79 5.53 18.56
C VAL A 28 10.34 6.63 17.60
N LEU A 29 10.93 7.83 17.68
CA LEU A 29 10.62 8.93 16.76
C LEU A 29 10.93 8.58 15.30
N VAL A 30 12.08 7.96 15.03
CA VAL A 30 12.46 7.55 13.68
C VAL A 30 11.50 6.50 13.13
N VAL A 31 11.13 5.50 13.94
CA VAL A 31 10.17 4.46 13.52
C VAL A 31 8.79 5.07 13.29
N ALA A 32 8.32 5.96 14.17
CA ALA A 32 7.02 6.62 14.03
C ALA A 32 6.98 7.52 12.78
N ALA A 33 8.01 8.34 12.56
CA ALA A 33 8.11 9.20 11.39
C ALA A 33 8.20 8.40 10.08
N GLY A 34 9.01 7.33 10.05
CA GLY A 34 9.13 6.44 8.90
C GLY A 34 7.81 5.75 8.56
N SER A 35 7.11 5.24 9.59
CA SER A 35 5.80 4.59 9.42
C SER A 35 4.76 5.56 8.87
N LEU A 36 4.69 6.77 9.45
CA LEU A 36 3.77 7.81 9.00
C LEU A 36 4.05 8.24 7.56
N TYR A 37 5.32 8.43 7.20
CA TYR A 37 5.72 8.75 5.84
C TYR A 37 5.26 7.70 4.84
N LEU A 38 5.45 6.41 5.14
CA LEU A 38 5.02 5.32 4.26
C LEU A 38 3.49 5.28 4.10
N ALA A 39 2.73 5.46 5.18
CA ALA A 39 1.27 5.51 5.10
C ALA A 39 0.79 6.71 4.26
N LEU A 40 1.36 7.90 4.46
CA LEU A 40 1.01 9.07 3.65
C LEU A 40 1.41 8.89 2.19
N ARG A 41 2.49 8.14 1.93
CA ARG A 41 2.99 7.84 0.58
C ARG A 41 2.06 6.88 -0.18
N THR A 42 1.38 5.92 0.48
CA THR A 42 0.43 4.99 -0.17
C THR A 42 -1.03 5.43 -0.07
N TYR A 43 -1.35 6.38 0.82
CA TYR A 43 -2.70 6.90 1.02
C TYR A 43 -3.45 7.30 -0.27
N PRO A 44 -2.83 8.00 -1.26
CA PRO A 44 -3.51 8.34 -2.50
C PRO A 44 -3.97 7.11 -3.29
N ALA A 45 -3.16 6.05 -3.32
CA ALA A 45 -3.48 4.81 -4.02
C ALA A 45 -4.70 4.15 -3.39
N ARG A 46 -4.69 4.00 -2.07
CA ARG A 46 -5.81 3.44 -1.30
C ARG A 46 -7.09 4.23 -1.51
N ARG A 47 -7.01 5.57 -1.48
CA ARG A 47 -8.15 6.45 -1.73
C ARG A 47 -8.72 6.23 -3.13
N GLN A 48 -7.86 6.13 -4.14
CA GLN A 48 -8.29 5.99 -5.52
C GLN A 48 -8.90 4.62 -5.83
N VAL A 49 -8.36 3.54 -5.26
CA VAL A 49 -8.98 2.20 -5.33
C VAL A 49 -10.35 2.19 -4.63
N ASN A 50 -10.46 2.79 -3.44
CA ASN A 50 -11.75 2.91 -2.76
C ASN A 50 -12.77 3.70 -3.60
N GLN A 51 -12.34 4.80 -4.21
CA GLN A 51 -13.19 5.62 -5.08
C GLN A 51 -13.62 4.86 -6.34
N PHE A 52 -12.73 4.06 -6.92
CA PHE A 52 -13.05 3.18 -8.04
C PHE A 52 -14.13 2.16 -7.66
N LEU A 53 -13.96 1.45 -6.54
CA LEU A 53 -14.96 0.49 -6.06
C LEU A 53 -16.30 1.18 -5.76
N GLU A 54 -16.27 2.40 -5.23
CA GLU A 54 -17.48 3.17 -4.96
C GLU A 54 -18.22 3.53 -6.25
N TYR A 55 -17.52 3.93 -7.31
CA TYR A 55 -18.15 4.17 -8.61
C TYR A 55 -18.76 2.89 -9.20
N LEU A 56 -18.11 1.74 -9.03
CA LEU A 56 -18.69 0.46 -9.44
C LEU A 56 -19.99 0.14 -8.69
N ARG A 57 -20.04 0.38 -7.36
CA ARG A 57 -21.27 0.20 -6.56
C ARG A 57 -22.40 1.12 -7.01
N GLN A 58 -22.05 2.36 -7.36
CA GLN A 58 -23.01 3.34 -7.86
C GLN A 58 -23.37 3.15 -9.34
N HIS A 59 -22.88 2.08 -9.99
CA HIS A 59 -23.04 1.83 -11.43
C HIS A 59 -22.57 2.99 -12.33
N ASN A 60 -21.63 3.81 -11.81
CA ASN A 60 -21.09 4.97 -12.49
C ASN A 60 -19.79 4.59 -13.23
N TYR A 61 -19.93 3.78 -14.27
CA TYR A 61 -18.82 3.21 -15.04
C TYR A 61 -17.98 4.28 -15.74
N ASP A 62 -18.58 5.39 -16.15
CA ASP A 62 -17.87 6.50 -16.81
C ASP A 62 -16.83 7.13 -15.87
N GLN A 63 -17.20 7.39 -14.61
CA GLN A 63 -16.27 7.94 -13.63
C GLN A 63 -15.22 6.92 -13.21
N ALA A 64 -15.61 5.64 -13.13
CA ALA A 64 -14.67 4.56 -12.86
C ALA A 64 -13.60 4.45 -13.96
N TYR A 65 -14.00 4.51 -15.24
CA TYR A 65 -13.11 4.44 -16.39
C TYR A 65 -12.16 5.64 -16.47
N ARG A 66 -12.61 6.83 -16.06
CA ARG A 66 -11.73 8.02 -15.94
C ARG A 66 -10.57 7.83 -15.00
N LEU A 67 -10.71 7.01 -13.95
CA LEU A 67 -9.61 6.72 -13.03
C LEU A 67 -8.49 5.91 -13.67
N TRP A 68 -8.75 5.25 -14.80
CA TRP A 68 -7.74 4.54 -15.59
C TRP A 68 -6.93 5.48 -16.51
N GLY A 69 -7.21 6.79 -16.46
CA GLY A 69 -6.58 7.79 -17.32
C GLY A 69 -7.18 7.88 -18.73
N CYS A 70 -8.19 7.07 -19.00
CA CYS A 70 -8.91 7.03 -20.27
C CYS A 70 -10.19 7.85 -20.14
N THR A 71 -10.53 8.66 -21.14
CA THR A 71 -11.83 9.36 -21.17
C THR A 71 -12.55 9.07 -22.48
N GLU A 72 -13.86 9.31 -22.55
CA GLU A 72 -14.63 9.16 -23.79
C GLU A 72 -14.03 9.96 -24.97
N LYS A 73 -13.41 11.11 -24.67
CA LYS A 73 -12.75 11.98 -25.66
C LYS A 73 -11.30 11.55 -25.97
N SER A 74 -10.69 10.76 -25.11
CA SER A 74 -9.31 10.27 -25.24
C SER A 74 -9.23 8.81 -24.76
N PRO A 75 -9.82 7.86 -25.51
CA PRO A 75 -9.87 6.47 -25.10
C PRO A 75 -8.47 5.86 -25.12
N CYS A 76 -8.21 4.95 -24.18
CA CYS A 76 -6.97 4.20 -24.20
C CYS A 76 -6.97 3.22 -25.37
N ARG A 77 -5.88 3.19 -26.13
CA ARG A 77 -5.76 2.36 -27.35
C ARG A 77 -6.03 0.89 -27.08
N ASP A 78 -5.46 0.37 -26.00
CA ASP A 78 -5.43 -1.07 -25.73
C ASP A 78 -6.54 -1.53 -24.75
N TYR A 79 -7.20 -0.56 -24.07
CA TYR A 79 -8.26 -0.78 -23.09
C TYR A 79 -9.43 0.19 -23.30
N THR A 80 -10.33 -0.17 -24.22
CA THR A 80 -11.51 0.62 -24.56
C THR A 80 -12.59 0.53 -23.49
N PHE A 81 -13.60 1.40 -23.55
CA PHE A 81 -14.74 1.36 -22.64
C PHE A 81 -15.52 0.04 -22.75
N ASP A 82 -15.63 -0.54 -23.94
CA ASP A 82 -16.31 -1.83 -24.13
C ASP A 82 -15.60 -2.96 -23.35
N LYS A 83 -14.27 -3.03 -23.43
CA LYS A 83 -13.47 -3.98 -22.62
C LYS A 83 -13.61 -3.71 -21.13
N PHE A 84 -13.64 -2.43 -20.74
CA PHE A 84 -13.91 -2.06 -19.36
C PHE A 84 -15.28 -2.58 -18.89
N MET A 85 -16.31 -2.53 -19.72
CA MET A 85 -17.63 -3.07 -19.40
C MET A 85 -17.66 -4.60 -19.39
N GLU A 86 -16.82 -5.28 -20.17
CA GLU A 86 -16.64 -6.73 -20.09
C GLU A 86 -16.02 -7.17 -18.76
N ASP A 87 -15.09 -6.40 -18.21
CA ASP A 87 -14.43 -6.70 -16.92
C ASP A 87 -15.25 -6.23 -15.70
N TRP A 88 -15.88 -5.05 -15.78
CA TRP A 88 -16.45 -4.37 -14.61
C TRP A 88 -17.96 -4.08 -14.70
N GLY A 89 -18.58 -4.33 -15.86
CA GLY A 89 -19.99 -4.04 -16.10
C GLY A 89 -20.96 -4.96 -15.35
N PRO A 90 -22.28 -4.76 -15.49
CA PRO A 90 -23.30 -5.51 -14.75
C PRO A 90 -23.39 -6.99 -15.14
N ARG A 91 -22.81 -7.37 -16.28
CA ARG A 91 -22.71 -8.76 -16.75
C ARG A 91 -21.32 -9.36 -16.58
N SER A 92 -20.39 -8.61 -16.00
CA SER A 92 -19.01 -9.06 -15.83
C SER A 92 -18.88 -10.00 -14.63
N PRO A 93 -17.77 -10.75 -14.54
CA PRO A 93 -17.43 -11.52 -13.33
C PRO A 93 -17.37 -10.65 -12.06
N HIS A 94 -17.10 -9.34 -12.23
CA HIS A 94 -16.95 -8.38 -11.15
C HIS A 94 -18.19 -7.49 -10.94
N ALA A 95 -19.36 -7.88 -11.47
CA ALA A 95 -20.59 -7.10 -11.40
C ALA A 95 -21.04 -6.77 -9.96
N ASN A 96 -20.76 -7.65 -9.00
CA ASN A 96 -21.14 -7.44 -7.60
C ASN A 96 -20.03 -6.71 -6.82
N ALA A 97 -19.92 -5.41 -7.07
CA ALA A 97 -18.99 -4.52 -6.39
C ALA A 97 -19.39 -4.17 -4.93
N GLU A 98 -20.64 -4.46 -4.52
CA GLU A 98 -21.10 -4.21 -3.15
C GLU A 98 -20.36 -5.09 -2.14
N ALA A 99 -20.11 -6.35 -2.49
CA ALA A 99 -19.36 -7.27 -1.65
C ALA A 99 -17.84 -7.19 -1.87
N ALA A 100 -17.36 -6.36 -2.80
CA ALA A 100 -15.93 -6.25 -3.11
C ALA A 100 -15.15 -5.63 -1.95
N ARG A 101 -14.05 -6.29 -1.55
CA ARG A 101 -13.20 -5.86 -0.44
C ARG A 101 -11.73 -5.88 -0.84
N ILE A 102 -10.98 -4.88 -0.37
CA ILE A 102 -9.52 -4.88 -0.48
C ILE A 102 -8.97 -5.94 0.49
N ARG A 103 -8.37 -6.99 -0.08
CA ARG A 103 -7.67 -8.06 0.64
C ARG A 103 -6.46 -7.47 1.35
N SER A 104 -6.22 -7.92 2.58
CA SER A 104 -4.95 -7.63 3.25
C SER A 104 -3.88 -8.52 2.66
N MET A 105 -2.92 -7.95 1.93
CA MET A 105 -1.75 -8.69 1.49
C MET A 105 -0.85 -9.03 2.67
N ASN A 106 -0.07 -10.10 2.54
CA ASN A 106 0.96 -10.38 3.54
C ASN A 106 2.13 -9.41 3.30
N PRO A 107 2.56 -8.61 4.29
CA PRO A 107 3.71 -7.70 4.17
C PRO A 107 4.98 -8.35 3.60
N ARG A 108 5.18 -9.64 3.90
CA ARG A 108 6.32 -10.44 3.40
C ARG A 108 6.18 -10.84 1.93
N ALA A 109 4.95 -10.91 1.43
CA ALA A 109 4.67 -11.21 0.03
C ALA A 109 4.88 -9.99 -0.87
N CYS A 110 4.95 -8.78 -0.30
CA CYS A 110 5.10 -7.56 -1.08
C CYS A 110 6.44 -7.43 -1.79
N GLY A 111 7.50 -8.11 -1.33
CA GLY A 111 8.79 -8.14 -2.01
C GLY A 111 9.92 -8.67 -1.13
N PRO A 112 10.99 -9.25 -1.68
CA PRO A 112 12.16 -9.64 -0.91
C PRO A 112 12.85 -8.42 -0.30
N GLY A 113 13.27 -8.57 0.96
CA GLY A 113 14.07 -7.58 1.67
C GLY A 113 13.46 -7.14 3.00
N VAL A 114 14.32 -7.00 4.00
CA VAL A 114 13.92 -6.60 5.35
C VAL A 114 13.31 -5.20 5.35
N LEU A 115 13.83 -4.27 4.54
CA LEU A 115 13.30 -2.91 4.44
C LEU A 115 11.89 -2.86 3.87
N TYR A 116 11.61 -3.64 2.81
CA TYR A 116 10.26 -3.74 2.25
C TYR A 116 9.30 -4.37 3.24
N THR A 117 9.71 -5.43 3.93
CA THR A 117 8.88 -6.11 4.93
C THR A 117 8.58 -5.20 6.13
N LEU A 118 9.59 -4.52 6.68
CA LEU A 118 9.39 -3.61 7.81
C LEU A 118 8.55 -2.40 7.40
N GLY A 119 8.77 -1.86 6.19
CA GLY A 119 7.99 -0.76 5.66
C GLY A 119 6.52 -1.12 5.45
N SER A 120 6.24 -2.28 4.84
CA SER A 120 4.86 -2.75 4.64
C SER A 120 4.18 -3.13 5.96
N MET A 121 4.90 -3.73 6.92
CA MET A 121 4.37 -3.99 8.26
C MET A 121 4.02 -2.69 8.98
N ALA A 122 4.90 -1.69 8.94
CA ALA A 122 4.66 -0.37 9.52
C ALA A 122 3.44 0.33 8.89
N ALA A 123 3.32 0.30 7.56
CA ALA A 123 2.18 0.84 6.86
C ALA A 123 0.87 0.10 7.20
N HIS A 124 0.94 -1.23 7.36
CA HIS A 124 -0.20 -2.06 7.77
C HIS A 124 -0.75 -1.70 9.16
N LEU A 125 0.12 -1.30 10.10
CA LEU A 125 -0.32 -0.80 11.41
C LEU A 125 -1.20 0.46 11.27
N LEU A 126 -1.03 1.21 10.19
CA LEU A 126 -1.82 2.41 9.87
C LEU A 126 -3.01 2.13 8.93
N GLY A 127 -3.31 0.84 8.69
CA GLY A 127 -4.48 0.38 7.93
C GLY A 127 -4.27 0.24 6.42
N GLU A 128 -3.05 0.41 5.94
CA GLU A 128 -2.69 0.08 4.56
C GLU A 128 -2.74 -1.44 4.34
N ARG A 129 -3.17 -1.87 3.16
CA ARG A 129 -3.37 -3.30 2.83
C ARG A 129 -2.69 -3.75 1.54
N GLY A 130 -2.08 -2.80 0.83
CA GLY A 130 -1.42 -3.01 -0.45
C GLY A 130 0.10 -3.00 -0.33
N CYS A 131 0.77 -3.31 -1.44
CA CYS A 131 2.22 -3.37 -1.53
C CYS A 131 2.78 -2.14 -2.25
N ASP A 132 3.72 -1.41 -1.63
CA ASP A 132 4.43 -0.28 -2.27
C ASP A 132 5.61 -0.81 -3.11
N CYS A 133 5.51 -0.61 -4.43
CA CYS A 133 6.48 -1.09 -5.41
C CYS A 133 7.39 0.04 -5.92
N GLY A 134 7.45 1.18 -5.21
CA GLY A 134 8.23 2.35 -5.59
C GLY A 134 7.52 3.21 -6.63
N GLY A 135 7.37 2.69 -7.86
CA GLY A 135 6.68 3.36 -8.98
C GLY A 135 5.16 3.42 -8.81
N GLY A 136 4.60 2.50 -8.04
CA GLY A 136 3.17 2.41 -7.79
C GLY A 136 2.83 1.54 -6.59
N VAL A 137 1.55 1.34 -6.37
CA VAL A 137 1.03 0.53 -5.25
C VAL A 137 0.07 -0.51 -5.79
N ILE A 138 0.21 -1.77 -5.35
CA ILE A 138 -0.68 -2.87 -5.72
C ILE A 138 -1.71 -3.07 -4.61
N HIS A 139 -2.99 -3.13 -4.99
CA HIS A 139 -4.08 -3.56 -4.11
C HIS A 139 -4.84 -4.72 -4.73
N THR A 140 -4.95 -5.83 -4.02
CA THR A 140 -5.81 -6.94 -4.42
C THR A 140 -7.22 -6.73 -3.91
N VAL A 141 -8.20 -6.78 -4.81
CA VAL A 141 -9.63 -6.74 -4.51
C VAL A 141 -10.19 -8.14 -4.69
N THR A 142 -10.92 -8.62 -3.68
CA THR A 142 -11.65 -9.89 -3.73
C THR A 142 -13.14 -9.62 -3.98
N PHE A 143 -13.71 -10.33 -4.95
CA PHE A 143 -15.13 -10.27 -5.32
C PHE A 143 -15.90 -11.49 -4.79
N PRO A 144 -17.24 -11.40 -4.65
CA PRO A 144 -18.06 -12.55 -4.28
C PRO A 144 -17.99 -13.60 -5.39
N GLY A 145 -17.40 -14.75 -5.08
CA GLY A 145 -17.03 -15.78 -6.07
C GLY A 145 -15.60 -16.29 -5.90
N GLY A 146 -14.79 -15.62 -5.07
CA GLY A 146 -13.40 -16.01 -4.81
C GLY A 146 -12.43 -15.50 -5.87
N GLU A 147 -12.91 -14.72 -6.83
CA GLU A 147 -12.07 -14.03 -7.80
C GLU A 147 -11.31 -12.89 -7.15
N GLU A 148 -10.02 -12.82 -7.44
CA GLU A 148 -9.12 -11.79 -6.95
C GLU A 148 -8.53 -11.03 -8.12
N VAL A 149 -8.64 -9.71 -8.08
CA VAL A 149 -8.05 -8.82 -9.09
C VAL A 149 -7.02 -7.94 -8.42
N ALA A 150 -5.79 -7.98 -8.93
CA ALA A 150 -4.74 -7.07 -8.50
C ALA A 150 -4.81 -5.77 -9.32
N LEU A 151 -5.08 -4.67 -8.64
CA LEU A 151 -5.10 -3.32 -9.21
C LEU A 151 -3.77 -2.63 -8.93
N TRP A 152 -3.20 -2.01 -9.96
CA TRP A 152 -2.02 -1.16 -9.88
C TRP A 152 -2.42 0.30 -9.90
N TYR A 153 -1.89 1.05 -8.94
CA TYR A 153 -1.93 2.50 -8.95
C TYR A 153 -0.59 3.05 -9.40
N GLU A 154 -0.56 3.73 -10.53
CA GLU A 154 0.63 4.39 -11.06
C GLU A 154 0.84 5.74 -10.36
N ARG A 155 1.98 5.93 -9.68
CA ARG A 155 2.22 7.14 -8.90
C ARG A 155 2.46 8.37 -9.77
N LYS A 156 3.04 8.17 -10.95
CA LYS A 156 3.42 9.26 -11.87
C LYS A 156 2.18 9.94 -12.44
N ASP A 157 1.29 9.15 -13.02
CA ASP A 157 0.13 9.65 -13.76
C ASP A 157 -1.17 9.61 -12.93
N LYS A 158 -1.13 9.01 -11.73
CA LYS A 158 -2.27 8.82 -10.81
C LYS A 158 -3.41 8.05 -11.48
N THR A 159 -3.05 7.08 -12.30
CA THR A 159 -3.99 6.22 -13.03
C THR A 159 -4.06 4.85 -12.38
N LEU A 160 -5.21 4.22 -12.52
CA LEU A 160 -5.41 2.80 -12.21
C LEU A 160 -5.15 1.95 -13.44
N GLY A 161 -4.68 0.74 -13.21
CA GLY A 161 -4.55 -0.28 -14.23
C GLY A 161 -4.58 -1.67 -13.60
N PHE A 162 -4.53 -2.69 -14.44
CA PHE A 162 -4.26 -4.04 -13.98
C PHE A 162 -2.81 -4.13 -13.49
N ALA A 163 -2.62 -4.80 -12.36
CA ALA A 163 -1.27 -5.05 -11.88
C ALA A 163 -0.56 -6.03 -12.82
N PRO A 164 0.66 -5.73 -13.27
CA PRO A 164 1.43 -6.65 -14.11
C PRO A 164 1.82 -7.93 -13.36
N TRP A 165 1.88 -7.87 -12.02
CA TRP A 165 2.23 -8.98 -11.14
C TRP A 165 1.41 -8.93 -9.84
N PRO A 166 1.29 -10.06 -9.12
CA PRO A 166 0.60 -10.09 -7.84
C PRO A 166 1.39 -9.42 -6.69
N ALA A 167 2.66 -9.07 -6.87
CA ALA A 167 3.50 -8.46 -5.84
C ALA A 167 4.60 -7.57 -6.45
N CYS A 168 5.29 -6.76 -5.63
CA CYS A 168 6.43 -5.96 -6.06
C CYS A 168 7.67 -6.85 -6.14
N LEU A 169 7.96 -7.44 -7.29
CA LEU A 169 9.29 -7.90 -7.78
C LEU A 169 9.11 -8.97 -8.88
N PRO A 170 10.04 -9.06 -9.85
CA PRO A 170 9.85 -9.78 -11.10
C PRO A 170 9.90 -11.29 -10.90
N GLU A 171 9.46 -12.04 -11.91
CA GLU A 171 9.55 -13.49 -12.04
C GLU A 171 10.67 -14.11 -11.19
N LEU A 172 10.29 -14.91 -10.20
CA LEU A 172 11.12 -16.06 -9.85
C LEU A 172 11.16 -16.92 -11.12
N LYS A 173 12.27 -16.86 -11.87
CA LYS A 173 12.60 -17.72 -13.02
C LYS A 173 11.62 -18.87 -13.20
N ALA A 174 10.70 -18.75 -14.15
CA ALA A 174 9.87 -19.86 -14.65
C ALA A 174 10.73 -20.82 -15.51
N TRP A 175 11.90 -21.21 -15.02
CA TRP A 175 12.80 -22.22 -15.59
C TRP A 175 13.52 -22.94 -14.44
N GLN A 176 12.82 -23.89 -13.82
CA GLN A 176 13.36 -25.14 -13.33
C GLN A 176 12.42 -26.27 -13.74
#